data_AF-M3I3M6-F1
#
_entry.id   AF-M3I3M6-F1
#
_cell.length_a   1.000
_cell.length_b   1.000
_cell.length_c   1.000
_cell.angle_alpha   90.00
_cell.angle_beta   90.00
_cell.angle_gamma   90.00
#
_symmetry.space_group_name_H-M   'P 1'
#
loop_
_entity.id
_entity.type
_entity.pdbx_description
1 polymer ?
#
loop_
_entity_poly.entity_id
_entity_poly.type
_entity_poly.pdbx_seq_one_letter_code
_entity_poly.pdbx_strand_id
1 'polypeptide(L)'
;MWNQSPALNYLIDIAYANHKRYQTTTAYEDRFHNFGVGTTAVTNQVDRGALYSADPNAPLRNIGPDVEPWWKGRILLNSKTNNTEKDVTRNISLQYENYTDRLFDYEYGNRYEPANTLQSLYTARNVRMGFIRNTLEWKLDYTENRGDLSINIGMKRNLLYYILNPADKSGYFPTVDTIPTTTIRNSSEIGRIPYFNSAVYWDVFLNNTILRYYGAPIRENLKIPTLDGSFQDPWGDYKENVFRTQYFTQGESGLRTTLNFGSYLAFTPNAFFELENICKR
;
A
#
# COMPACT_ATOMS: atom_id res chain seq x y z
N MET A 1 20.91 3.15 -13.19
CA MET A 1 20.50 3.94 -12.00
C MET A 1 21.24 5.27 -12.05
N TRP A 2 20.52 6.37 -12.04
CA TRP A 2 21.11 7.71 -11.99
C TRP A 2 21.37 8.02 -10.52
N ASN A 3 22.63 8.14 -10.12
CA ASN A 3 23.00 8.39 -8.73
C ASN A 3 23.41 9.87 -8.62
N GLN A 4 22.46 10.75 -8.30
CA GLN A 4 22.71 12.19 -8.24
C GLN A 4 23.50 12.63 -7.00
N SER A 5 23.51 11.82 -5.93
CA SER A 5 24.27 12.09 -4.70
C SER A 5 24.56 10.79 -3.95
N PRO A 6 25.75 10.61 -3.35
CA PRO A 6 26.05 9.43 -2.52
C PRO A 6 25.13 9.32 -1.28
N ALA A 7 24.43 10.40 -0.91
CA ALA A 7 23.49 10.42 0.17
C ALA A 7 22.06 10.02 -0.22
N LEU A 8 21.74 9.92 -1.53
CA LEU A 8 20.37 9.70 -2.01
C LEU A 8 20.31 8.52 -2.98
N ASN A 9 19.61 7.46 -2.57
CA ASN A 9 19.23 6.36 -3.45
C ASN A 9 17.76 6.51 -3.83
N TYR A 10 17.44 6.39 -5.12
CA TYR A 10 16.07 6.43 -5.58
C TYR A 10 15.78 5.41 -6.69
N LEU A 11 14.54 4.96 -6.73
CA LEU A 11 13.93 4.21 -7.82
C LEU A 11 12.56 4.83 -8.09
N ILE A 12 12.38 5.34 -9.31
CA ILE A 12 11.11 5.87 -9.79
C ILE A 12 10.73 5.01 -11.00
N ASP A 13 9.60 4.32 -10.90
CA ASP A 13 9.03 3.44 -11.91
C ASP A 13 7.59 3.88 -12.15
N ILE A 14 7.35 4.52 -13.29
CA ILE A 14 6.06 5.07 -13.69
C ILE A 14 5.72 4.47 -15.05
N ALA A 15 4.53 3.89 -15.17
CA ALA A 15 4.06 3.29 -16.40
C ALA A 15 2.57 3.62 -16.63
N TYR A 16 2.22 3.72 -17.91
CA TYR A 16 0.86 3.96 -18.37
C TYR A 16 0.60 3.06 -19.58
N ALA A 17 -0.55 2.40 -19.59
CA ALA A 17 -0.98 1.53 -20.66
C ALA A 17 -2.48 1.71 -20.90
N ASN A 18 -2.90 1.70 -22.17
CA ASN A 18 -4.31 1.73 -22.50
C ASN A 18 -4.79 0.28 -22.72
N HIS A 19 -5.36 -0.34 -21.69
CA HIS A 19 -5.73 -1.74 -21.70
C HIS A 19 -6.96 -1.98 -22.58
N LYS A 20 -6.91 -3.03 -23.42
CA LYS A 20 -8.01 -3.43 -24.30
C LYS A 20 -8.64 -4.69 -23.74
N ARG A 21 -9.93 -4.63 -23.43
CA ARG A 21 -10.65 -5.77 -22.86
C ARG A 21 -11.08 -6.73 -23.97
N TYR A 22 -10.67 -7.98 -23.85
CA TYR A 22 -11.09 -9.02 -24.78
C TYR A 22 -12.20 -9.89 -24.17
N GLN A 23 -13.21 -10.20 -24.96
CA GLN A 23 -14.28 -11.13 -24.59
C GLN A 23 -14.19 -12.36 -25.51
N THR A 24 -14.27 -13.55 -24.92
CA THR A 24 -14.47 -14.78 -25.69
C THR A 24 -15.98 -14.97 -25.83
N THR A 25 -16.48 -14.83 -27.05
CA THR A 25 -17.90 -15.05 -27.34
C THR A 25 -18.10 -16.41 -28.00
N THR A 26 -19.10 -17.17 -27.52
CA THR A 26 -19.54 -18.44 -28.13
C THR A 26 -20.50 -18.20 -29.31
N ALA A 27 -20.90 -16.95 -29.54
CA ALA A 27 -21.70 -16.54 -30.67
C ALA A 27 -20.87 -15.56 -31.48
N TYR A 28 -20.30 -16.06 -32.57
CA TYR A 28 -19.86 -15.20 -33.67
C TYR A 28 -21.08 -14.35 -34.05
N GLU A 29 -21.00 -13.03 -33.85
CA GLU A 29 -21.89 -12.14 -34.57
C GLU A 29 -21.78 -12.49 -36.06
N ASP A 30 -22.94 -12.60 -36.71
CA ASP A 30 -23.26 -13.06 -38.09
C ASP A 30 -22.33 -12.60 -39.25
N ARG A 31 -21.32 -11.77 -38.98
CA ARG A 31 -20.48 -11.08 -39.97
C ARG A 31 -19.37 -11.95 -40.60
N PHE A 32 -19.10 -13.14 -40.08
CA PHE A 32 -18.02 -14.02 -40.58
C PHE A 32 -18.44 -15.49 -40.75
N HIS A 33 -19.74 -15.77 -40.76
CA HIS A 33 -20.31 -17.10 -41.02
C HIS A 33 -19.71 -17.79 -42.27
N ASN A 34 -19.32 -17.00 -43.28
CA ASN A 34 -18.78 -17.50 -44.55
C ASN A 34 -17.32 -17.98 -44.52
N PHE A 35 -16.60 -17.89 -43.40
CA PHE A 35 -15.17 -18.25 -43.35
C PHE A 35 -14.86 -19.63 -42.74
N GLY A 36 -15.87 -20.38 -42.28
CA GLY A 36 -15.71 -21.80 -41.92
C GLY A 36 -14.77 -22.12 -40.74
N VAL A 37 -14.49 -21.16 -39.85
CA VAL A 37 -13.58 -21.33 -38.70
C VAL A 37 -14.38 -21.59 -37.41
N GLY A 38 -13.92 -22.54 -36.59
CA GLY A 38 -14.59 -23.08 -35.40
C GLY A 38 -15.01 -22.08 -34.31
N THR A 39 -15.89 -22.56 -33.43
CA THR A 39 -16.92 -21.89 -32.61
C THR A 39 -16.45 -20.98 -31.46
N THR A 40 -15.23 -20.43 -31.49
CA THR A 40 -14.77 -19.47 -30.47
C THR A 40 -13.76 -18.49 -31.08
N ALA A 41 -14.07 -17.19 -31.04
CA ALA A 41 -13.16 -16.13 -31.45
C ALA A 41 -12.94 -15.14 -30.29
N VAL A 42 -11.70 -14.67 -30.15
CA VAL A 42 -11.34 -13.61 -29.20
C VAL A 42 -11.54 -12.28 -29.91
N THR A 43 -12.45 -11.45 -29.39
CA THR A 43 -12.73 -10.12 -29.95
C THR A 43 -12.54 -9.04 -28.89
N ASN A 44 -12.13 -7.84 -29.34
CA ASN A 44 -12.08 -6.63 -28.50
C ASN A 44 -13.43 -5.88 -28.50
N GLN A 45 -14.46 -6.45 -29.11
CA GLN A 45 -15.82 -5.94 -29.05
C GLN A 45 -16.51 -6.54 -27.82
N VAL A 46 -16.65 -5.73 -26.78
CA VAL A 46 -17.24 -6.15 -25.51
C VAL A 46 -18.68 -5.68 -25.48
N ASP A 47 -19.54 -6.56 -25.01
CA ASP A 47 -20.94 -6.25 -24.76
C ASP A 47 -21.09 -5.46 -23.45
N ARG A 48 -21.41 -4.18 -23.57
CA ARG A 48 -21.55 -3.23 -22.46
C ARG A 48 -22.98 -3.17 -21.90
N GLY A 49 -23.85 -4.11 -22.27
CA GLY A 49 -25.23 -4.16 -21.82
C GLY A 49 -26.22 -3.61 -22.85
N ALA A 50 -27.42 -3.26 -22.42
CA ALA A 50 -28.47 -2.76 -23.33
C ALA A 50 -28.04 -1.42 -23.97
N LEU A 51 -28.25 -1.29 -25.30
CA LEU A 51 -28.00 -0.03 -26.03
C LEU A 51 -28.89 1.11 -25.51
N TYR A 52 -30.09 0.75 -25.06
CA TYR A 52 -31.03 1.67 -24.43
C TYR A 52 -31.15 1.31 -22.94
N SER A 53 -30.60 2.17 -22.08
CA SER A 53 -30.55 1.95 -20.61
C SER A 53 -31.94 1.82 -19.95
N ALA A 54 -33.02 2.18 -20.66
CA ALA A 54 -34.39 2.13 -20.14
C ALA A 54 -35.04 0.74 -20.25
N ASP A 55 -34.48 -0.19 -21.04
CA ASP A 55 -34.99 -1.56 -21.18
C ASP A 55 -33.86 -2.59 -21.00
N PRO A 56 -33.75 -3.24 -19.82
CA PRO A 56 -32.74 -4.26 -19.54
C PRO A 56 -32.80 -5.47 -20.48
N ASN A 57 -33.92 -5.69 -21.16
CA ASN A 57 -34.14 -6.80 -22.10
C ASN A 57 -34.06 -6.35 -23.56
N ALA A 58 -33.57 -5.15 -23.84
CA ALA A 58 -33.47 -4.65 -25.20
C ALA A 58 -32.68 -5.63 -26.09
N PRO A 59 -33.21 -6.00 -27.27
CA PRO A 59 -32.54 -6.93 -28.18
C PRO A 59 -31.25 -6.35 -28.77
N LEU A 60 -31.11 -5.02 -28.75
CA LEU A 60 -29.92 -4.31 -29.20
C LEU A 60 -28.95 -4.11 -28.03
N ARG A 61 -27.78 -4.74 -28.15
CA ARG A 61 -26.68 -4.67 -27.18
C ARG A 61 -25.70 -3.57 -27.59
N ASN A 62 -25.17 -2.85 -26.61
CA ASN A 62 -24.12 -1.85 -26.81
C ASN A 62 -22.77 -2.55 -26.94
N ILE A 63 -22.44 -2.99 -28.15
CA ILE A 63 -21.23 -3.73 -28.44
C ILE A 63 -20.19 -2.77 -29.04
N GLY A 64 -19.04 -2.65 -28.39
CA GLY A 64 -18.00 -1.70 -28.82
C GLY A 64 -16.62 -2.00 -28.26
N PRO A 65 -15.57 -1.33 -28.80
CA PRO A 65 -14.22 -1.46 -28.28
C PRO A 65 -14.15 -0.93 -26.86
N ASP A 66 -13.73 -1.79 -25.92
CA ASP A 66 -13.62 -1.43 -24.51
C ASP A 66 -12.17 -1.27 -24.08
N VAL A 67 -11.86 -0.06 -23.65
CA VAL A 67 -10.49 0.36 -23.37
C VAL A 67 -10.45 1.07 -22.03
N GLU A 68 -9.60 0.59 -21.14
CA GLU A 68 -9.43 1.09 -19.78
C GLU A 68 -8.01 1.61 -19.57
N PRO A 69 -7.82 2.84 -19.06
CA PRO A 69 -6.49 3.34 -18.76
C PRO A 69 -5.95 2.65 -17.51
N TRP A 70 -4.84 1.93 -17.68
CA TRP A 70 -4.10 1.31 -16.60
C TRP A 70 -2.85 2.12 -16.30
N TRP A 71 -2.56 2.37 -15.03
CA TRP A 71 -1.35 3.07 -14.63
C TRP A 71 -0.70 2.46 -13.40
N LYS A 72 0.61 2.69 -13.30
CA LYS A 72 1.47 2.25 -12.21
C LYS A 72 2.40 3.39 -11.84
N GLY A 73 2.52 3.65 -10.55
CA GLY A 73 3.49 4.55 -9.95
C GLY A 73 4.16 3.87 -8.77
N ARG A 74 5.48 3.76 -8.82
CA ARG A 74 6.30 3.20 -7.75
C ARG A 74 7.49 4.13 -7.51
N ILE A 75 7.59 4.62 -6.28
CA ILE A 75 8.63 5.52 -5.84
C ILE A 75 9.26 4.91 -4.59
N LEU A 76 10.57 4.68 -4.65
CA LEU A 76 11.39 4.31 -3.50
C LEU A 76 12.48 5.35 -3.38
N LEU A 77 12.51 6.07 -2.26
CA LEU A 77 13.54 7.04 -1.92
C LEU A 77 14.19 6.59 -0.61
N ASN A 78 15.51 6.67 -0.56
CA ASN A 78 16.25 6.50 0.68
C ASN A 78 17.37 7.54 0.73
N SER A 79 17.29 8.45 1.69
CA SER A 79 18.32 9.45 1.93
C SER A 79 19.01 9.19 3.26
N LYS A 80 20.34 9.02 3.23
CA LYS A 80 21.18 8.80 4.39
C LYS A 80 22.20 9.92 4.53
N THR A 81 22.24 10.57 5.69
CA THR A 81 23.22 11.61 5.99
C THR A 81 23.96 11.28 7.27
N ASN A 82 25.28 11.41 7.23
CA ASN A 82 26.15 11.19 8.38
C ASN A 82 26.92 12.49 8.63
N ASN A 83 26.87 13.01 9.85
CA ASN A 83 27.67 14.14 10.30
C ASN A 83 28.52 13.68 11.49
N THR A 84 29.81 13.51 11.25
CA THR A 84 30.77 13.05 12.26
C THR A 84 31.10 14.11 13.31
N GLU A 85 31.04 15.40 12.97
CA GLU A 85 31.32 16.48 13.94
C GLU A 85 30.24 16.59 15.01
N LYS A 86 28.99 16.28 14.64
CA LYS A 86 27.84 16.34 15.55
C LYS A 86 27.48 14.99 16.14
N ASP A 87 28.20 13.93 15.76
CA ASP A 87 27.88 12.54 16.05
C ASP A 87 26.41 12.19 15.74
N VAL A 88 25.99 12.55 14.52
CA VAL A 88 24.60 12.38 14.06
C VAL A 88 24.57 11.53 12.79
N THR A 89 23.75 10.48 12.81
CA THR A 89 23.38 9.71 11.61
C THR A 89 21.87 9.77 11.42
N ARG A 90 21.43 10.16 10.23
CA ARG A 90 20.01 10.23 9.84
C ARG A 90 19.77 9.39 8.61
N ASN A 91 18.65 8.69 8.60
CA ASN A 91 18.15 7.99 7.42
C ASN A 91 16.65 8.21 7.30
N ILE A 92 16.21 8.61 6.11
CA ILE A 92 14.80 8.70 5.74
C ILE A 92 14.56 7.78 4.54
N SER A 93 13.59 6.89 4.67
CA SER A 93 13.14 5.99 3.60
C SER A 93 11.67 6.24 3.32
N LEU A 94 11.31 6.43 2.06
CA LEU A 94 9.94 6.55 1.57
C LEU A 94 9.72 5.50 0.48
N GLN A 95 8.67 4.72 0.64
CA GLN A 95 8.15 3.83 -0.38
C GLN A 95 6.68 4.18 -0.63
N TYR A 96 6.35 4.40 -1.90
CA TYR A 96 5.01 4.64 -2.36
C TYR A 96 4.75 3.76 -3.58
N GLU A 97 3.65 3.03 -3.56
CA GLU A 97 3.24 2.14 -4.65
C GLU A 97 1.74 2.36 -4.91
N ASN A 98 1.38 2.66 -6.15
CA ASN A 98 -0.02 2.83 -6.55
C ASN A 98 -0.24 2.32 -7.97
N TYR A 99 -1.20 1.42 -8.12
CA TYR A 99 -1.49 0.66 -9.33
C TYR A 99 -3.01 0.74 -9.52
N THR A 100 -3.49 0.89 -10.74
CA THR A 100 -4.93 0.78 -11.02
C THR A 100 -5.42 -0.66 -10.92
N ASP A 101 -4.61 -1.60 -11.41
CA ASP A 101 -4.96 -3.01 -11.50
C ASP A 101 -3.80 -3.89 -11.03
N ARG A 102 -4.14 -4.97 -10.33
CA ARG A 102 -3.20 -5.99 -9.86
C ARG A 102 -2.49 -6.75 -10.98
N LEU A 103 -3.08 -6.77 -12.18
CA LEU A 103 -2.56 -7.45 -13.37
C LEU A 103 -1.64 -6.54 -14.19
N PHE A 104 -1.43 -5.28 -13.79
CA PHE A 104 -0.61 -4.34 -14.57
C PHE A 104 0.76 -4.92 -14.95
N ASP A 105 1.54 -5.35 -13.96
CA ASP A 105 2.88 -5.89 -14.18
C ASP A 105 2.83 -7.25 -14.90
N TYR A 106 1.78 -8.05 -14.70
CA TYR A 106 1.58 -9.31 -15.41
C TYR A 106 1.38 -9.07 -16.92
N GLU A 107 0.55 -8.08 -17.29
CA GLU A 107 0.24 -7.78 -18.69
C GLU A 107 1.32 -6.95 -19.39
N TYR A 108 1.88 -5.96 -18.69
CA TYR A 108 2.74 -4.92 -19.26
C TYR A 108 4.16 -4.89 -18.73
N GLY A 109 4.47 -5.58 -17.63
CA GLY A 109 5.75 -5.49 -16.93
C GLY A 109 6.97 -5.88 -17.77
N ASN A 110 6.77 -6.65 -18.85
CA ASN A 110 7.83 -7.07 -19.77
C ASN A 110 7.85 -6.32 -21.11
N ARG A 111 6.92 -5.37 -21.34
CA ARG A 111 6.75 -4.72 -22.64
C ARG A 111 7.57 -3.42 -22.80
N TYR A 112 8.11 -2.87 -21.72
CA TYR A 112 8.73 -1.54 -21.68
C TYR A 112 10.18 -1.51 -21.18
N GLU A 113 11.04 -2.44 -21.62
CA GLU A 113 12.45 -2.07 -21.73
C GLU A 113 12.64 -1.30 -23.04
N PRO A 114 12.93 0.02 -23.01
CA PRO A 114 13.14 0.77 -24.24
C PRO A 114 14.28 0.13 -25.04
N ALA A 115 14.00 -0.19 -26.31
CA ALA A 115 14.88 -0.90 -27.24
C ALA A 115 16.23 -0.19 -27.53
N ASN A 116 16.46 0.98 -26.95
CA ASN A 116 17.60 1.85 -27.26
C ASN A 116 18.71 1.82 -26.19
N THR A 117 18.69 0.86 -25.25
CA THR A 117 19.83 0.66 -24.35
C THR A 117 20.73 -0.45 -24.89
N LEU A 118 22.05 -0.20 -24.96
CA LEU A 118 23.06 -1.13 -25.49
C LEU A 118 23.03 -2.52 -24.81
N GLN A 119 22.48 -2.57 -23.59
CA GLN A 119 22.30 -3.76 -22.77
C GLN A 119 21.20 -4.71 -23.29
N SER A 120 20.21 -4.17 -24.01
CA SER A 120 19.09 -4.93 -24.60
C SER A 120 19.48 -5.75 -25.85
N LEU A 121 20.65 -5.50 -26.44
CA LEU A 121 21.19 -6.26 -27.59
C LEU A 121 21.84 -7.59 -27.20
N TYR A 122 22.30 -7.72 -25.94
CA TYR A 122 23.14 -8.84 -25.49
C TYR A 122 22.50 -9.71 -24.41
N THR A 123 21.30 -9.37 -23.94
CA THR A 123 20.57 -10.18 -22.95
C THR A 123 19.38 -10.84 -23.62
N ALA A 124 19.38 -12.18 -23.65
CA ALA A 124 18.20 -12.94 -24.03
C ALA A 124 17.05 -12.47 -23.12
N ARG A 125 15.99 -11.91 -23.73
CA ARG A 125 14.77 -11.45 -23.05
C ARG A 125 14.13 -12.65 -22.36
N ASN A 126 14.56 -12.94 -21.13
CA ASN A 126 13.90 -13.92 -20.31
C ASN A 126 12.55 -13.34 -19.91
N VAL A 127 11.52 -13.86 -20.58
CA VAL A 127 10.09 -13.68 -20.30
C VAL A 127 9.80 -14.18 -18.88
N ARG A 128 10.27 -13.45 -17.87
CA ARG A 128 9.87 -13.69 -16.49
C ARG A 128 8.49 -13.09 -16.37
N MET A 129 7.45 -13.93 -16.43
CA MET A 129 6.05 -13.54 -16.24
C MET A 129 5.97 -12.53 -15.09
N GLY A 130 5.41 -11.35 -15.36
CA GLY A 130 5.25 -10.34 -14.32
C GLY A 130 4.39 -10.92 -13.20
N PHE A 131 4.77 -10.67 -11.95
CA PHE A 131 3.99 -11.20 -10.82
C PHE A 131 2.70 -10.39 -10.68
N ILE A 132 1.58 -11.09 -10.47
CA ILE A 132 0.32 -10.45 -10.07
C ILE A 132 0.54 -9.81 -8.69
N ARG A 133 0.37 -8.50 -8.60
CA ARG A 133 0.59 -7.75 -7.35
C ARG A 133 -0.73 -7.50 -6.65
N ASN A 134 -1.16 -8.45 -5.83
CA ASN A 134 -2.38 -8.26 -5.03
C ASN A 134 -2.19 -7.26 -3.87
N THR A 135 -0.95 -6.98 -3.47
CA THR A 135 -0.63 -6.11 -2.33
C THR A 135 0.26 -4.96 -2.75
N LEU A 136 -0.02 -3.76 -2.22
CA LEU A 136 0.84 -2.59 -2.32
C LEU A 136 1.19 -2.07 -0.92
N GLU A 137 2.30 -1.36 -0.83
CA GLU A 137 2.78 -0.84 0.44
C GLU A 137 3.17 0.63 0.31
N TRP A 138 2.67 1.43 1.26
CA TRP A 138 3.18 2.76 1.52
C TRP A 138 3.94 2.73 2.83
N LYS A 139 5.17 3.23 2.84
CA LYS A 139 6.02 3.15 4.01
C LYS A 139 6.89 4.40 4.10
N LEU A 140 7.00 4.93 5.31
CA LEU A 140 7.86 6.05 5.64
C LEU A 140 8.61 5.67 6.91
N ASP A 141 9.93 5.57 6.83
CA ASP A 141 10.78 5.38 8.00
C ASP A 141 11.72 6.57 8.14
N TYR A 142 11.84 7.06 9.36
CA TYR A 142 12.84 8.02 9.77
C TYR A 142 13.60 7.43 10.95
N THR A 143 14.92 7.44 10.85
CA THR A 143 15.79 7.04 11.95
C THR A 143 16.85 8.11 12.14
N GLU A 144 17.06 8.52 13.39
CA GLU A 144 18.10 9.44 13.79
C GLU A 144 18.80 8.90 15.03
N ASN A 145 20.13 8.81 14.96
CA ASN A 145 20.99 8.55 16.10
C ASN A 145 21.85 9.79 16.33
N ARG A 146 21.85 10.29 17.57
CA ARG A 146 22.64 11.44 18.01
C ARG A 146 23.28 11.13 19.36
N GLY A 147 24.55 10.72 19.36
CA GLY A 147 25.20 10.17 20.54
C GLY A 147 24.39 9.05 21.17
N ASP A 148 24.01 9.22 22.44
CA ASP A 148 23.24 8.23 23.23
C ASP A 148 21.73 8.19 22.92
N LEU A 149 21.22 9.15 22.13
CA LEU A 149 19.81 9.25 21.74
C LEU A 149 19.56 8.57 20.39
N SER A 150 18.60 7.66 20.36
CA SER A 150 18.08 7.01 19.16
C SER A 150 16.58 7.29 19.02
N ILE A 151 16.19 7.83 17.88
CA ILE A 151 14.80 8.10 17.51
C ILE A 151 14.48 7.32 16.25
N ASN A 152 13.42 6.54 16.27
CA ASN A 152 12.86 5.86 15.12
C ASN A 152 11.38 6.22 15.00
N ILE A 153 10.98 6.72 13.83
CA ILE A 153 9.60 7.00 13.48
C ILE A 153 9.29 6.20 12.22
N GLY A 154 8.29 5.34 12.30
CA GLY A 154 7.84 4.49 11.20
C GLY A 154 6.37 4.72 10.92
N MET A 155 5.98 4.67 9.66
CA MET A 155 4.59 4.63 9.22
C MET A 155 4.48 3.61 8.10
N LYS A 156 3.43 2.82 8.13
CA LYS A 156 3.20 1.78 7.13
C LYS A 156 1.71 1.66 6.83
N ARG A 157 1.34 1.58 5.56
CA ARG A 157 -0.01 1.28 5.09
C ARG A 157 0.07 0.14 4.10
N ASN A 158 -0.60 -0.97 4.41
CA ASN A 158 -0.70 -2.14 3.54
C ASN A 158 -2.04 -2.11 2.82
N LEU A 159 -2.00 -2.14 1.50
CA LEU A 159 -3.17 -2.15 0.63
C LEU A 159 -3.33 -3.53 -0.01
N LEU A 160 -4.57 -4.00 -0.15
CA LEU A 160 -4.93 -5.24 -0.83
C LEU A 160 -5.93 -4.93 -1.95
N TYR A 161 -5.77 -5.59 -3.09
CA TYR A 161 -6.70 -5.47 -4.21
C TYR A 161 -8.01 -6.23 -3.93
N TYR A 162 -9.14 -5.53 -3.98
CA TYR A 162 -10.47 -6.11 -3.88
C TYR A 162 -11.14 -6.12 -5.25
N ILE A 163 -11.66 -7.29 -5.63
CA ILE A 163 -12.53 -7.45 -6.80
C ILE A 163 -13.94 -7.12 -6.34
N LEU A 164 -14.48 -6.02 -6.84
CA LEU A 164 -15.77 -5.47 -6.42
C LEU A 164 -16.78 -5.56 -7.56
N ASN A 165 -18.05 -5.39 -7.21
CA ASN A 165 -19.14 -5.31 -8.18
C ASN A 165 -19.79 -3.92 -8.08
N PRO A 166 -19.83 -3.12 -9.15
CA PRO A 166 -19.30 -3.39 -10.50
C PRO A 166 -17.77 -3.40 -10.58
N ALA A 167 -17.24 -4.09 -11.61
CA ALA A 167 -15.81 -4.45 -11.73
C ALA A 167 -14.88 -3.24 -11.87
N ASP A 168 -15.36 -2.15 -12.48
CA ASP A 168 -14.71 -0.85 -12.62
C ASP A 168 -14.43 -0.15 -11.28
N LYS A 169 -15.06 -0.62 -10.19
CA LYS A 169 -14.79 -0.13 -8.83
C LYS A 169 -13.77 -0.98 -8.07
N SER A 170 -13.26 -2.06 -8.68
CA SER A 170 -12.21 -2.88 -8.08
C SER A 170 -10.93 -2.07 -7.91
N GLY A 171 -10.22 -2.29 -6.82
CA GLY A 171 -9.05 -1.46 -6.51
C GLY A 171 -8.38 -1.83 -5.20
N TYR A 172 -7.35 -1.08 -4.86
CA TYR A 172 -6.55 -1.28 -3.65
C TYR A 172 -7.16 -0.55 -2.45
N PHE A 173 -7.51 -1.31 -1.41
CA PHE A 173 -8.02 -0.77 -0.15
C PHE A 173 -7.09 -1.14 1.02
N PRO A 174 -6.97 -0.28 2.05
CA PRO A 174 -6.12 -0.58 3.18
C PRO A 174 -6.64 -1.79 3.95
N THR A 175 -5.70 -2.55 4.53
CA THR A 175 -5.97 -3.71 5.39
C THR A 175 -5.45 -3.46 6.79
N VAL A 176 -4.21 -2.99 6.88
CA VAL A 176 -3.56 -2.64 8.14
C VAL A 176 -2.70 -1.40 7.94
N ASP A 177 -2.90 -0.44 8.82
CA ASP A 177 -2.08 0.74 8.95
C ASP A 177 -1.34 0.75 10.29
N THR A 178 -0.13 1.28 10.27
CA THR A 178 0.75 1.52 11.41
C THR A 178 1.08 3.02 11.40
N ILE A 179 0.47 3.83 12.27
CA ILE A 179 0.46 5.30 12.13
C ILE A 179 0.54 6.08 13.45
N PRO A 180 1.60 6.85 13.67
CA PRO A 180 3.01 6.46 13.49
C PRO A 180 3.44 5.51 14.62
N THR A 181 4.43 4.67 14.36
CA THR A 181 5.24 4.05 15.40
C THR A 181 6.38 4.98 15.77
N THR A 182 6.52 5.33 17.03
CA THR A 182 7.65 6.12 17.52
C THR A 182 8.40 5.32 18.58
N THR A 183 9.71 5.20 18.41
CA THR A 183 10.60 4.60 19.41
C THR A 183 11.67 5.62 19.73
N ILE A 184 11.72 6.03 20.98
CA ILE A 184 12.74 6.93 21.52
C ILE A 184 13.49 6.13 22.57
N ARG A 185 14.80 6.03 22.40
CA ARG A 185 15.71 5.40 23.35
C ARG A 185 16.81 6.39 23.70
N ASN A 186 17.03 6.61 24.98
CA ASN A 186 18.18 7.35 25.48
C ASN A 186 18.85 6.54 26.58
N SER A 187 20.18 6.53 26.61
CA SER A 187 20.97 5.88 27.65
C SER A 187 22.15 6.77 28.01
N SER A 188 21.94 7.73 28.91
CA SER A 188 22.97 8.71 29.29
C SER A 188 23.70 8.26 30.57
N GLU A 189 25.03 8.41 30.61
CA GLU A 189 25.81 8.27 31.85
C GLU A 189 25.50 9.46 32.78
N ILE A 190 24.90 9.19 33.94
CA ILE A 190 24.53 10.23 34.91
C ILE A 190 25.54 10.39 36.04
N GLY A 191 26.46 9.43 36.18
CA GLY A 191 27.49 9.48 37.21
C GLY A 191 28.17 8.13 37.39
N ARG A 192 29.02 8.07 38.41
CA ARG A 192 29.77 6.87 38.77
C ARG A 192 29.60 6.56 40.24
N ILE A 193 29.45 5.29 40.56
CA ILE A 193 29.38 4.85 41.96
C ILE A 193 30.78 5.03 42.57
N PRO A 194 30.90 5.81 43.67
CA PRO A 194 32.16 5.97 44.37
C PRO A 194 32.75 4.61 44.78
N TYR A 195 34.07 4.51 44.85
CA TYR A 195 34.85 3.30 45.18
C TYR A 195 34.85 2.17 44.14
N PHE A 196 33.77 1.96 43.39
CA PHE A 196 33.69 0.90 42.38
C PHE A 196 34.01 1.37 40.95
N ASN A 197 34.07 2.70 40.71
CA ASN A 197 34.26 3.32 39.39
C ASN A 197 33.29 2.76 38.31
N SER A 198 32.14 2.23 38.73
CA SER A 198 31.09 1.76 37.83
C SER A 198 30.28 2.95 37.33
N ALA A 199 30.11 3.05 36.03
CA ALA A 199 29.14 3.97 35.43
C ALA A 199 27.72 3.61 35.83
N VAL A 200 26.91 4.65 36.05
CA VAL A 200 25.46 4.57 36.23
C VAL A 200 24.83 5.25 35.04
N TYR A 201 24.00 4.51 34.32
CA TYR A 201 23.24 4.98 33.18
C TYR A 201 21.81 5.22 33.59
N TRP A 202 21.24 6.31 33.11
CA TRP A 202 19.80 6.50 33.08
C TRP A 202 19.29 6.08 31.71
N ASP A 203 18.62 4.92 31.69
CA ASP A 203 17.96 4.38 30.51
C ASP A 203 16.53 4.93 30.46
N VAL A 204 16.15 5.50 29.32
CA VAL A 204 14.78 5.89 29.00
C VAL A 204 14.40 5.23 27.69
N PHE A 205 13.30 4.50 27.69
CA PHE A 205 12.73 3.88 26.52
C PHE A 205 11.25 4.24 26.44
N LEU A 206 10.85 4.77 25.29
CA LEU A 206 9.46 5.02 24.96
C LEU A 206 9.18 4.41 23.60
N ASN A 207 8.24 3.47 23.55
CA ASN A 207 7.66 2.98 22.32
C ASN A 207 6.18 3.32 22.30
N ASN A 208 5.73 3.93 21.21
CA ASN A 208 4.33 4.08 20.89
C ASN A 208 4.08 3.46 19.52
N THR A 209 3.04 2.65 19.43
CA THR A 209 2.62 1.97 18.22
C THR A 209 1.10 2.08 18.12
N ILE A 210 0.62 2.66 17.02
CA ILE A 210 -0.81 2.76 16.73
C ILE A 210 -1.08 1.90 15.50
N LEU A 211 -1.96 0.91 15.66
CA LEU A 211 -2.39 0.02 14.59
C LEU A 211 -3.85 0.29 14.26
N ARG A 212 -4.18 0.44 12.99
CA ARG A 212 -5.55 0.53 12.51
C ARG A 212 -5.83 -0.62 11.55
N TYR A 213 -6.85 -1.40 11.87
CA TYR A 213 -7.29 -2.54 11.09
C TYR A 213 -8.52 -2.16 10.28
N TYR A 214 -8.51 -2.57 9.03
CA TYR A 214 -9.56 -2.32 8.07
C TYR A 214 -10.23 -3.62 7.65
N GLY A 215 -11.53 -3.53 7.42
CA GLY A 215 -12.34 -4.58 6.87
C GLY A 215 -12.44 -4.56 5.35
N ALA A 216 -13.30 -5.44 4.85
CA ALA A 216 -13.74 -5.35 3.47
C ALA A 216 -14.37 -3.97 3.22
N PRO A 217 -14.08 -3.33 2.07
CA PRO A 217 -14.61 -2.02 1.75
C PRO A 217 -16.14 -2.04 1.71
N ILE A 218 -16.75 -0.98 2.23
CA ILE A 218 -18.20 -0.83 2.30
C ILE A 218 -18.70 0.12 1.23
N ARG A 219 -19.85 -0.21 0.67
CA ARG A 219 -20.49 0.64 -0.32
C ARG A 219 -21.21 1.80 0.35
N GLU A 220 -21.18 2.97 -0.29
CA GLU A 220 -21.99 4.10 0.16
C GLU A 220 -23.48 3.78 0.20
N ASN A 221 -24.16 4.30 1.22
CA ASN A 221 -25.61 4.28 1.29
C ASN A 221 -26.20 5.40 0.42
N LEU A 222 -27.44 5.22 -0.03
CA LEU A 222 -28.20 6.23 -0.76
C LEU A 222 -28.24 7.55 0.02
N LYS A 223 -27.94 8.66 -0.68
CA LYS A 223 -27.97 10.02 -0.10
C LYS A 223 -29.38 10.43 0.35
N ILE A 224 -30.41 9.90 -0.30
CA ILE A 224 -31.81 10.10 0.07
C ILE A 224 -32.33 8.74 0.55
N PRO A 225 -32.64 8.60 1.85
CA PRO A 225 -33.19 7.36 2.38
C PRO A 225 -34.58 7.11 1.77
N THR A 226 -34.85 5.86 1.42
CA THR A 226 -36.18 5.43 0.99
C THR A 226 -37.08 5.17 2.19
N LEU A 227 -38.39 5.04 1.99
CA LEU A 227 -39.36 4.79 3.07
C LEU A 227 -39.03 3.55 3.93
N ASP A 228 -38.32 2.57 3.37
CA ASP A 228 -37.93 1.33 4.05
C ASP A 228 -36.52 1.39 4.69
N GLY A 229 -35.85 2.55 4.67
CA GLY A 229 -34.51 2.77 5.22
C GLY A 229 -33.45 3.21 4.19
N SER A 230 -32.17 3.21 4.60
CA SER A 230 -31.02 3.52 3.74
C SER A 230 -30.46 2.24 3.09
N PHE A 231 -30.75 2.05 1.80
CA PHE A 231 -30.13 0.97 1.02
C PHE A 231 -28.74 1.37 0.50
N GLN A 232 -27.93 0.37 0.14
CA GLN A 232 -26.66 0.57 -0.57
C GLN A 232 -26.96 1.17 -1.95
N ASP A 233 -26.26 2.25 -2.30
CA ASP A 233 -26.42 2.90 -3.60
C ASP A 233 -25.83 1.99 -4.71
N PRO A 234 -26.64 1.50 -5.68
CA PRO A 234 -26.16 0.67 -6.79
C PRO A 234 -25.16 1.34 -7.73
N TRP A 235 -24.92 2.64 -7.57
CA TRP A 235 -23.87 3.40 -8.25
C TRP A 235 -22.90 4.08 -7.27
N GLY A 236 -23.07 3.91 -5.96
CA GLY A 236 -22.22 4.51 -4.93
C GLY A 236 -20.82 3.92 -4.91
N ASP A 237 -19.85 4.74 -4.52
CA ASP A 237 -18.44 4.35 -4.42
C ASP A 237 -18.16 3.48 -3.19
N TYR A 238 -17.02 2.81 -3.21
CA TYR A 238 -16.55 2.01 -2.08
C TYR A 238 -15.64 2.84 -1.18
N LYS A 239 -15.86 2.73 0.13
CA LYS A 239 -15.10 3.42 1.16
C LYS A 239 -14.34 2.44 2.04
N GLU A 240 -13.24 2.95 2.61
CA GLU A 240 -12.48 2.25 3.63
C GLU A 240 -13.37 1.96 4.84
N ASN A 241 -13.30 0.74 5.37
CA ASN A 241 -14.07 0.31 6.53
C ASN A 241 -13.12 0.10 7.72
N VAL A 242 -13.06 1.05 8.65
CA VAL A 242 -12.18 0.92 9.83
C VAL A 242 -12.88 0.04 10.86
N PHE A 243 -12.28 -1.11 11.17
CA PHE A 243 -12.82 -2.02 12.20
C PHE A 243 -12.34 -1.67 13.60
N ARG A 244 -11.03 -1.44 13.75
CA ARG A 244 -10.43 -1.28 15.08
C ARG A 244 -9.19 -0.41 15.02
N THR A 245 -9.02 0.42 16.04
CA THR A 245 -7.73 1.09 16.31
C THR A 245 -7.17 0.61 17.65
N GLN A 246 -5.92 0.19 17.65
CA GLN A 246 -5.19 -0.28 18.82
C GLN A 246 -4.06 0.69 19.13
N TYR A 247 -3.92 1.04 20.41
CA TYR A 247 -2.83 1.86 20.90
C TYR A 247 -1.99 1.01 21.84
N PHE A 248 -0.72 0.86 21.51
CA PHE A 248 0.29 0.23 22.34
C PHE A 248 1.30 1.30 22.75
N THR A 249 1.43 1.55 24.04
CA THR A 249 2.44 2.46 24.58
C THR A 249 3.21 1.73 25.67
N GLN A 250 4.52 1.73 25.55
CA GLN A 250 5.45 1.17 26.53
C GLN A 250 6.45 2.24 26.90
N GLY A 251 6.47 2.59 28.18
CA GLY A 251 7.48 3.47 28.77
C GLY A 251 8.29 2.69 29.80
N GLU A 252 9.61 2.73 29.68
CA GLU A 252 10.52 2.19 30.67
C GLU A 252 11.53 3.28 31.04
N SER A 253 11.78 3.43 32.32
CA SER A 253 12.81 4.32 32.83
C SER A 253 13.49 3.63 34.00
N GLY A 254 14.82 3.63 34.01
CA GLY A 254 15.56 2.89 35.01
C GLY A 254 17.00 3.31 35.12
N LEU A 255 17.60 2.95 36.24
CA LEU A 255 19.03 3.14 36.47
C LEU A 255 19.73 1.81 36.26
N ARG A 256 20.67 1.77 35.31
CA ARG A 256 21.52 0.61 35.04
C ARG A 256 22.93 0.89 35.51
N THR A 257 23.48 -0.03 36.31
CA THR A 257 24.90 -0.08 36.66
C THR A 257 25.44 -1.45 36.26
N THR A 258 26.76 -1.57 36.06
CA THR A 258 27.41 -2.86 35.84
C THR A 258 27.52 -3.71 37.11
N LEU A 259 27.18 -3.13 38.28
CA LEU A 259 26.98 -3.85 39.52
C LEU A 259 25.57 -4.47 39.54
N ASN A 260 25.42 -5.63 40.19
CA ASN A 260 24.20 -6.48 40.17
C ASN A 260 22.95 -5.89 40.89
N PHE A 261 22.85 -4.57 41.01
CA PHE A 261 21.81 -3.84 41.76
C PHE A 261 20.85 -3.04 40.85
N GLY A 262 20.73 -3.40 39.56
CA GLY A 262 19.87 -2.68 38.63
C GLY A 262 18.39 -2.68 39.06
N SER A 263 17.74 -1.52 38.99
CA SER A 263 16.32 -1.36 39.27
C SER A 263 15.63 -0.66 38.10
N TYR A 264 14.56 -1.25 37.60
CA TYR A 264 13.76 -0.74 36.48
C TYR A 264 12.31 -0.52 36.91
N LEU A 265 11.69 0.54 36.41
CA LEU A 265 10.25 0.75 36.48
C LEU A 265 9.69 0.70 35.04
N ALA A 266 8.71 -0.18 34.81
CA ALA A 266 8.07 -0.37 33.52
C ALA A 266 6.58 -0.01 33.60
N PHE A 267 6.09 0.73 32.61
CA PHE A 267 4.68 1.13 32.49
C PHE A 267 4.18 0.81 31.07
N THR A 268 3.21 -0.10 30.97
CA THR A 268 2.67 -0.62 29.69
C THR A 268 1.14 -0.55 29.63
N PRO A 269 0.53 0.63 29.43
CA PRO A 269 -0.91 0.74 29.22
C PRO A 269 -1.30 0.23 27.82
N ASN A 270 -2.32 -0.62 27.77
CA ASN A 270 -2.94 -1.07 26.52
C ASN A 270 -4.40 -0.61 26.47
N ALA A 271 -4.81 0.05 25.39
CA ALA A 271 -6.20 0.48 25.18
C ALA A 271 -6.69 0.04 23.80
N PHE A 272 -7.92 -0.49 23.77
CA PHE A 272 -8.57 -0.97 22.56
C PHE A 272 -9.88 -0.21 22.36
N PHE A 273 -10.05 0.39 21.19
CA PHE A 273 -11.28 1.07 20.80
C PHE A 273 -11.86 0.36 19.57
N GLU A 274 -13.08 -0.14 19.73
CA GLU A 274 -13.92 -0.63 18.65
C GLU A 274 -14.82 0.53 18.23
N LEU A 275 -14.71 0.96 16.97
CA LEU A 275 -15.67 1.88 16.38
C LEU A 275 -16.81 1.01 15.87
N GLU A 276 -17.71 0.65 16.77
CA GLU A 276 -19.01 0.14 16.37
C GLU A 276 -19.67 1.27 15.57
N ASN A 277 -19.90 1.05 14.27
CA ASN A 277 -20.71 1.97 13.48
C ASN A 277 -22.08 2.02 14.14
N ILE A 278 -22.30 3.06 14.95
CA ILE A 278 -23.61 3.43 15.45
C ILE A 278 -24.40 3.88 14.21
N CYS A 279 -24.97 2.91 13.49
CA CYS A 279 -26.19 3.10 12.75
C CYS A 279 -27.24 3.53 13.78
N LYS A 280 -27.37 4.85 13.97
CA LYS A 280 -28.57 5.40 14.58
C LYS A 280 -29.73 5.01 13.66
N ARG A 281 -30.61 4.16 14.21
CA ARG A 281 -31.92 3.81 13.67
C ARG A 281 -32.75 5.07 13.41
#